data_AF-A0A7V8RCL3-F1
#
_entry.id   AF-A0A7V8RCL3-F1
#
_cell.length_a   1.000
_cell.length_b   1.000
_cell.length_c   1.000
_cell.angle_alpha   90.00
_cell.angle_beta   90.00
_cell.angle_gamma   90.00
#
_symmetry.space_group_name_H-M   'P 1'
#
loop_
_entity.id
_entity.type
_entity.pdbx_description
1 polymer ?
#
loop_
_entity_poly.entity_id
_entity_poly.type
_entity_poly.pdbx_seq_one_letter_code
_entity_poly.pdbx_strand_id
1 'polypeptide(L)'
;MKPIAELEPAAIRRVSAPHPERDWVRCAANAPYFQTESGAAWAPVGHNEAITWPHLAPLYRRQDVASVDRHFAALKASGVNCLRLMLDYNQVRYRHLESRCGHFSPAMVRLWDDLIQLGERHDIRFLLTPFDTFFMARRWKTHPYAQATGGPCKSPRHMFTCEATRAAIINRLLFATRRWGHSEAVFGWDLWNEIDSFYAGGDMAAVHDFVGEVSAALRAEELRVHGRSHPQTVSVYLPNLLLRPDLGEVIFRHPSLDFASVHLYEKGTIDHPRGTLAPAEATARLMTAAVEQCPVDRPLLDTEHGPIHAFKDRHITLPDDFDTELFRRMQWAHLASGGAGGGMRWPYRHPHVLLPAMHEAQGVLARFLPLIDWSDFRRQPLGERLRAPGFDGLATGCGDAHQAIVVLMANRAQCGHASTLDIQGLEPGVYSVTQMNTLTGELEAAQLQTMQDGTLTVLAGGTGQDVALAITRAS
;
A
#
# COMPACT_ATOMS: atom_id res chain seq x y z
N MET A 1 6.95 -46.19 -46.15
CA MET A 1 5.98 -46.99 -45.37
C MET A 1 6.78 -47.99 -44.52
N LYS A 2 6.45 -48.06 -43.21
CA LYS A 2 7.07 -48.76 -42.06
C LYS A 2 8.29 -48.10 -41.38
N PRO A 3 8.37 -48.11 -40.03
CA PRO A 3 7.28 -48.06 -39.05
C PRO A 3 7.49 -47.00 -37.93
N ILE A 4 6.37 -46.51 -37.43
CA ILE A 4 6.22 -45.75 -36.18
C ILE A 4 6.34 -46.76 -35.03
N ALA A 5 7.33 -46.57 -34.15
CA ALA A 5 7.35 -47.17 -32.83
C ALA A 5 8.13 -46.24 -31.86
N GLU A 6 7.35 -45.69 -30.93
CA GLU A 6 7.71 -45.49 -29.52
C GLU A 6 8.90 -44.58 -29.19
N LEU A 7 8.58 -43.30 -28.97
CA LEU A 7 9.24 -42.48 -27.95
C LEU A 7 8.18 -41.85 -27.05
N GLU A 8 8.42 -41.99 -25.76
CA GLU A 8 7.50 -41.85 -24.62
C GLU A 8 6.71 -40.54 -24.54
N PRO A 9 5.51 -40.55 -23.91
CA PRO A 9 4.75 -39.34 -23.63
C PRO A 9 5.51 -38.50 -22.58
N ALA A 10 6.17 -37.44 -23.05
CA ALA A 10 6.66 -36.38 -22.18
C ALA A 10 5.50 -35.89 -21.30
N ALA A 11 5.71 -36.01 -20.00
CA ALA A 11 4.73 -35.78 -18.94
C ALA A 11 3.89 -34.52 -19.18
N ILE A 12 2.65 -34.71 -19.61
CA ILE A 12 1.58 -33.74 -19.40
C ILE A 12 1.47 -33.61 -17.89
N ARG A 13 2.01 -32.52 -17.35
CA ARG A 13 1.84 -32.12 -15.95
C ARG A 13 0.32 -31.94 -15.76
N ARG A 14 -0.33 -32.97 -15.20
CA ARG A 14 -1.68 -32.84 -14.65
C ARG A 14 -1.60 -31.75 -13.60
N VAL A 15 -2.18 -30.60 -13.90
CA VAL A 15 -2.37 -29.52 -12.94
C VAL A 15 -3.34 -30.07 -11.88
N SER A 16 -2.89 -30.09 -10.64
CA SER A 16 -3.66 -30.53 -9.48
C SER A 16 -4.71 -29.47 -9.11
N ALA A 17 -5.90 -29.97 -8.74
CA ALA A 17 -6.99 -29.38 -7.92
C ALA A 17 -7.59 -28.01 -8.35
N PRO A 18 -8.88 -27.77 -8.10
CA PRO A 18 -9.55 -26.58 -8.59
C PRO A 18 -8.92 -25.35 -7.94
N HIS A 19 -8.55 -24.35 -8.75
CA HIS A 19 -8.35 -23.01 -8.22
C HIS A 19 -9.59 -22.66 -7.38
N PRO A 20 -9.44 -22.10 -6.17
CA PRO A 20 -10.58 -21.42 -5.54
C PRO A 20 -11.13 -20.43 -6.57
N GLU A 21 -12.44 -20.21 -6.57
CA GLU A 21 -13.04 -19.16 -7.39
C GLU A 21 -12.19 -17.89 -7.24
N ARG A 22 -11.75 -17.32 -8.37
CA ARG A 22 -10.79 -16.20 -8.40
C ARG A 22 -11.31 -15.08 -7.50
N ASP A 23 -10.65 -14.83 -6.38
CA ASP A 23 -11.20 -14.03 -5.30
C ASP A 23 -10.60 -12.62 -5.32
N TRP A 24 -11.14 -11.73 -6.17
CA TRP A 24 -10.60 -10.38 -6.33
C TRP A 24 -10.86 -9.54 -5.08
N VAL A 25 -10.03 -8.52 -4.88
CA VAL A 25 -10.28 -7.51 -3.86
C VAL A 25 -11.16 -6.41 -4.45
N ARG A 26 -12.11 -5.95 -3.64
CA ARG A 26 -12.99 -4.80 -3.91
C ARG A 26 -13.07 -3.91 -2.68
N CYS A 27 -13.59 -2.70 -2.84
CA CYS A 27 -13.97 -1.89 -1.69
C CYS A 27 -15.13 -2.57 -0.95
N ALA A 28 -15.11 -2.51 0.38
CA ALA A 28 -16.23 -2.94 1.20
C ALA A 28 -17.44 -2.03 0.94
N ALA A 29 -18.65 -2.60 0.99
CA ALA A 29 -19.86 -1.88 0.64
C ALA A 29 -20.27 -0.84 1.69
N ASN A 30 -20.01 -1.17 2.96
CA ASN A 30 -20.46 -0.40 4.12
C ASN A 30 -19.31 0.01 5.04
N ALA A 31 -18.07 -0.10 4.59
CA ALA A 31 -16.91 0.27 5.40
C ALA A 31 -15.82 0.80 4.47
N PRO A 32 -14.99 1.74 4.93
CA PRO A 32 -13.98 2.31 4.07
C PRO A 32 -12.70 1.47 4.06
N TYR A 33 -12.88 0.18 3.84
CA TYR A 33 -11.86 -0.86 3.83
C TYR A 33 -12.03 -1.73 2.59
N PHE A 34 -11.18 -2.75 2.47
CA PHE A 34 -11.27 -3.69 1.38
C PHE A 34 -11.79 -5.04 1.86
N GLN A 35 -12.36 -5.78 0.93
CA GLN A 35 -12.79 -7.15 1.14
C GLN A 35 -12.56 -7.93 -0.15
N THR A 36 -12.50 -9.25 -0.01
CA THR A 36 -12.51 -10.13 -1.16
C THR A 36 -13.93 -10.25 -1.73
N GLU A 37 -14.07 -10.79 -2.94
CA GLU A 37 -15.38 -11.08 -3.54
C GLU A 37 -16.15 -12.13 -2.75
N SER A 38 -15.43 -13.09 -2.14
CA SER A 38 -15.98 -14.08 -1.20
C SER A 38 -16.46 -13.46 0.12
N GLY A 39 -16.20 -12.16 0.36
CA GLY A 39 -16.69 -11.41 1.51
C GLY A 39 -15.75 -11.41 2.71
N ALA A 40 -14.53 -11.95 2.58
CA ALA A 40 -13.54 -11.88 3.65
C ALA A 40 -12.94 -10.47 3.74
N ALA A 41 -12.81 -9.93 4.96
CA ALA A 41 -12.06 -8.70 5.18
C ALA A 41 -10.63 -8.83 4.67
N TRP A 42 -10.14 -7.79 3.99
CA TRP A 42 -8.79 -7.76 3.45
C TRP A 42 -8.15 -6.40 3.66
N ALA A 43 -6.89 -6.37 4.08
CA ALA A 43 -6.12 -5.14 4.18
C ALA A 43 -4.68 -5.39 3.67
N PRO A 44 -4.10 -4.48 2.87
CA PRO A 44 -2.73 -4.61 2.43
C PRO A 44 -1.76 -4.47 3.61
N VAL A 45 -1.02 -5.55 3.85
CA VAL A 45 0.19 -5.61 4.66
C VAL A 45 1.35 -5.78 3.68
N GLY A 46 2.09 -4.70 3.47
CA GLY A 46 2.95 -4.61 2.30
C GLY A 46 3.92 -3.45 2.31
N HIS A 47 4.73 -3.37 1.26
CA HIS A 47 5.74 -2.35 1.07
C HIS A 47 5.98 -2.10 -0.42
N ASN A 48 6.76 -1.07 -0.74
CA ASN A 48 7.21 -0.81 -2.11
C ASN A 48 8.39 -1.73 -2.44
N GLU A 49 8.39 -2.27 -3.64
CA GLU A 49 9.46 -3.10 -4.20
C GLU A 49 9.70 -2.66 -5.66
N ALA A 50 10.80 -3.09 -6.29
CA ALA A 50 11.00 -2.83 -7.71
C ALA A 50 11.68 -3.98 -8.44
N ILE A 51 11.31 -4.14 -9.71
CA ILE A 51 11.86 -5.11 -10.68
C ILE A 51 13.39 -4.98 -10.91
N THR A 52 14.03 -3.94 -10.37
CA THR A 52 15.47 -3.68 -10.44
C THR A 52 16.20 -3.85 -9.12
N TRP A 53 15.48 -4.04 -8.02
CA TRP A 53 16.06 -4.15 -6.69
C TRP A 53 16.48 -5.60 -6.41
N PRO A 54 17.38 -5.82 -5.42
CA PRO A 54 18.08 -7.09 -5.28
C PRO A 54 17.21 -8.34 -5.23
N HIS A 55 16.01 -8.26 -4.64
CA HIS A 55 15.12 -9.41 -4.52
C HIS A 55 14.38 -9.78 -5.80
N LEU A 56 14.06 -8.81 -6.68
CA LEU A 56 13.33 -9.08 -7.94
C LEU A 56 14.21 -9.00 -9.19
N ALA A 57 15.34 -8.31 -9.13
CA ALA A 57 16.26 -8.15 -10.25
C ALA A 57 16.68 -9.47 -10.93
N PRO A 58 16.92 -10.59 -10.19
CA PRO A 58 17.25 -11.87 -10.79
C PRO A 58 16.13 -12.49 -11.64
N LEU A 59 14.89 -11.99 -11.54
CA LEU A 59 13.79 -12.45 -12.37
C LEU A 59 13.94 -11.99 -13.83
N TYR A 60 14.66 -10.89 -14.08
CA TYR A 60 14.87 -10.41 -15.44
C TYR A 60 15.66 -11.42 -16.25
N ARG A 61 15.03 -11.92 -17.34
CA ARG A 61 15.55 -13.02 -18.15
C ARG A 61 15.75 -14.32 -17.36
N ARG A 62 15.01 -14.50 -16.26
CA ARG A 62 15.02 -15.69 -15.40
C ARG A 62 16.43 -16.10 -14.97
N GLN A 63 17.25 -15.13 -14.55
CA GLN A 63 18.61 -15.41 -14.10
C GLN A 63 18.61 -16.31 -12.87
N ASP A 64 17.70 -16.07 -11.92
CA ASP A 64 17.48 -16.94 -10.76
C ASP A 64 16.05 -16.81 -10.26
N VAL A 65 15.12 -17.55 -10.87
CA VAL A 65 13.71 -17.59 -10.45
C VAL A 65 13.55 -18.20 -9.05
N ALA A 66 14.45 -19.12 -8.68
CA ALA A 66 14.33 -19.86 -7.43
C ALA A 66 14.64 -18.98 -6.21
N SER A 67 15.57 -18.02 -6.30
CA SER A 67 15.76 -17.05 -5.21
C SER A 67 14.58 -16.11 -5.04
N VAL A 68 13.96 -15.66 -6.14
CA VAL A 68 12.75 -14.83 -6.07
C VAL A 68 11.58 -15.61 -5.48
N ASP A 69 11.40 -16.88 -5.86
CA ASP A 69 10.36 -17.75 -5.29
C ASP A 69 10.55 -17.96 -3.78
N ARG A 70 11.78 -18.22 -3.32
CA ARG A 70 12.10 -18.29 -1.88
C ARG A 70 11.82 -16.98 -1.16
N HIS A 71 12.07 -15.84 -1.80
CA HIS A 71 11.78 -14.53 -1.23
C HIS A 71 10.27 -14.33 -1.06
N PHE A 72 9.44 -14.65 -2.07
CA PHE A 72 7.99 -14.60 -1.96
C PHE A 72 7.44 -15.52 -0.87
N ALA A 73 8.00 -16.74 -0.73
CA ALA A 73 7.65 -17.65 0.35
C ALA A 73 7.96 -17.04 1.73
N ALA A 74 9.12 -16.38 1.88
CA ALA A 74 9.50 -15.71 3.11
C ALA A 74 8.58 -14.51 3.42
N LEU A 75 8.25 -13.69 2.42
CA LEU A 75 7.29 -12.59 2.57
C LEU A 75 5.94 -13.10 3.08
N LYS A 76 5.40 -14.14 2.44
CA LYS A 76 4.11 -14.72 2.86
C LYS A 76 4.16 -15.28 4.28
N ALA A 77 5.25 -15.97 4.64
CA ALA A 77 5.45 -16.48 6.00
C ALA A 77 5.50 -15.36 7.05
N SER A 78 5.95 -14.17 6.67
CA SER A 78 5.93 -12.96 7.49
C SER A 78 4.61 -12.18 7.43
N GLY A 79 3.55 -12.73 6.84
CA GLY A 79 2.22 -12.09 6.77
C GLY A 79 2.09 -10.99 5.72
N VAL A 80 3.10 -10.79 4.86
CA VAL A 80 2.99 -9.88 3.72
C VAL A 80 2.01 -10.47 2.70
N ASN A 81 1.05 -9.66 2.27
CA ASN A 81 0.02 -10.05 1.32
C ASN A 81 -0.09 -9.08 0.13
N CYS A 82 0.67 -7.97 0.13
CA CYS A 82 0.61 -6.97 -0.93
C CYS A 82 2.00 -6.37 -1.18
N LEU A 83 2.36 -6.16 -2.45
CA LEU A 83 3.51 -5.34 -2.84
C LEU A 83 3.03 -4.23 -3.78
N ARG A 84 3.63 -3.04 -3.67
CA ARG A 84 3.46 -1.98 -4.66
C ARG A 84 4.64 -1.97 -5.62
N LEU A 85 4.35 -2.01 -6.92
CA LEU A 85 5.34 -2.13 -7.98
C LEU A 85 4.98 -1.24 -9.17
N MET A 86 5.99 -0.62 -9.76
CA MET A 86 5.86 0.03 -11.06
C MET A 86 6.09 -0.97 -12.19
N LEU A 87 5.22 -0.98 -13.21
CA LEU A 87 5.32 -1.82 -14.41
C LEU A 87 6.65 -1.62 -15.16
N ASP A 88 7.23 -0.43 -15.08
CA ASP A 88 8.61 -0.18 -15.45
C ASP A 88 9.38 0.60 -14.39
N TYR A 89 10.70 0.51 -14.46
CA TYR A 89 11.58 1.18 -13.52
C TYR A 89 12.78 1.77 -14.26
N ASN A 90 12.74 3.09 -14.53
CA ASN A 90 13.69 3.78 -15.41
C ASN A 90 15.04 4.09 -14.74
N GLN A 91 15.42 3.37 -13.68
CA GLN A 91 16.71 3.57 -13.02
C GLN A 91 17.87 3.03 -13.88
N VAL A 92 17.67 1.90 -14.55
CA VAL A 92 18.68 1.19 -15.35
C VAL A 92 18.17 0.84 -16.74
N ARG A 93 19.09 0.52 -17.66
CA ARG A 93 18.75 0.17 -19.06
C ARG A 93 17.93 -1.13 -19.13
N TYR A 94 17.10 -1.23 -20.17
CA TYR A 94 16.30 -2.44 -20.47
C TYR A 94 15.27 -2.81 -19.39
N ARG A 95 14.74 -1.80 -18.69
CA ARG A 95 13.70 -1.97 -17.66
C ARG A 95 12.41 -1.23 -17.98
N HIS A 96 12.30 -0.69 -19.19
CA HIS A 96 11.03 -0.21 -19.73
C HIS A 96 10.17 -1.39 -20.15
N LEU A 97 8.90 -1.39 -19.73
CA LEU A 97 7.89 -2.33 -20.21
C LEU A 97 7.78 -2.25 -21.75
N GLU A 98 7.93 -1.05 -22.31
CA GLU A 98 7.92 -0.77 -23.73
C GLU A 98 9.34 -0.44 -24.23
N SER A 99 9.81 -1.12 -25.28
CA SER A 99 11.09 -0.82 -25.92
C SER A 99 11.03 0.46 -26.76
N ARG A 100 9.85 0.75 -27.31
CA ARG A 100 9.40 1.97 -27.98
C ARG A 100 7.92 2.14 -27.65
N CYS A 101 7.36 3.34 -27.73
CA CYS A 101 5.93 3.56 -27.55
C CYS A 101 5.10 2.55 -28.38
N GLY A 102 4.19 1.81 -27.73
CA GLY A 102 3.36 0.76 -28.34
C GLY A 102 4.05 -0.59 -28.60
N HIS A 103 5.35 -0.73 -28.32
CA HIS A 103 6.13 -1.93 -28.60
C HIS A 103 6.67 -2.56 -27.31
N PHE A 104 5.88 -3.44 -26.71
CA PHE A 104 6.19 -4.14 -25.46
C PHE A 104 7.46 -5.01 -25.57
N SER A 105 8.34 -4.89 -24.58
CA SER A 105 9.59 -5.65 -24.50
C SER A 105 9.29 -7.11 -24.10
N PRO A 106 9.62 -8.11 -24.93
CA PRO A 106 9.33 -9.52 -24.59
C PRO A 106 10.00 -9.98 -23.30
N ALA A 107 11.17 -9.41 -22.96
CA ALA A 107 11.87 -9.76 -21.71
C ALA A 107 11.16 -9.19 -20.48
N MET A 108 10.59 -7.98 -20.58
CA MET A 108 9.83 -7.37 -19.49
C MET A 108 8.45 -8.00 -19.34
N VAL A 109 7.79 -8.33 -20.45
CA VAL A 109 6.53 -9.07 -20.44
C VAL A 109 6.69 -10.41 -19.73
N ARG A 110 7.76 -11.17 -20.05
CA ARG A 110 8.05 -12.43 -19.35
C ARG A 110 8.35 -12.25 -17.86
N LEU A 111 9.08 -11.19 -17.49
CA LEU A 111 9.33 -10.89 -16.08
C LEU A 111 8.00 -10.71 -15.34
N TRP A 112 7.07 -9.94 -15.90
CA TRP A 112 5.75 -9.73 -15.31
C TRP A 112 4.88 -10.99 -15.31
N ASP A 113 4.94 -11.82 -16.36
CA ASP A 113 4.27 -13.13 -16.34
C ASP A 113 4.75 -14.01 -15.18
N ASP A 114 6.06 -13.97 -14.90
CA ASP A 114 6.65 -14.72 -13.80
C ASP A 114 6.28 -14.10 -12.43
N LEU A 115 6.23 -12.76 -12.31
CA LEU A 115 5.77 -12.10 -11.08
C LEU A 115 4.31 -12.40 -10.77
N ILE A 116 3.43 -12.35 -11.76
CA ILE A 116 2.00 -12.68 -11.57
C ILE A 116 1.84 -14.12 -11.08
N GLN A 117 2.55 -15.07 -11.69
CA GLN A 117 2.55 -16.47 -11.23
C GLN A 117 3.12 -16.64 -9.81
N LEU A 118 4.12 -15.84 -9.43
CA LEU A 118 4.65 -15.85 -8.06
C LEU A 118 3.63 -15.28 -7.07
N GLY A 119 2.95 -14.19 -7.44
CA GLY A 119 1.85 -13.61 -6.65
C GLY A 119 0.71 -14.60 -6.42
N GLU A 120 0.26 -15.30 -7.48
CA GLU A 120 -0.76 -16.35 -7.40
C GLU A 120 -0.33 -17.51 -6.50
N ARG A 121 0.91 -17.98 -6.64
CA ARG A 121 1.41 -19.14 -5.89
C ARG A 121 1.55 -18.87 -4.40
N HIS A 122 1.95 -17.66 -4.03
CA HIS A 122 2.26 -17.29 -2.65
C HIS A 122 1.18 -16.45 -2.00
N ASP A 123 0.05 -16.20 -2.68
CA ASP A 123 -1.05 -15.33 -2.22
C ASP A 123 -0.52 -13.96 -1.78
N ILE A 124 0.20 -13.32 -2.70
CA ILE A 124 0.71 -11.94 -2.62
C ILE A 124 0.12 -11.16 -3.80
N ARG A 125 -0.58 -10.08 -3.49
CA ARG A 125 -1.24 -9.21 -4.47
C ARG A 125 -0.37 -8.00 -4.80
N PHE A 126 -0.69 -7.33 -5.92
CA PHE A 126 0.07 -6.21 -6.43
C PHE A 126 -0.80 -4.97 -6.61
N LEU A 127 -0.37 -3.85 -6.02
CA LEU A 127 -0.78 -2.53 -6.46
C LEU A 127 0.15 -2.11 -7.61
N LEU A 128 -0.38 -2.04 -8.82
CA LEU A 128 0.40 -1.81 -10.03
C LEU A 128 0.29 -0.38 -10.52
N THR A 129 1.45 0.26 -10.68
CA THR A 129 1.57 1.64 -11.20
C THR A 129 2.22 1.63 -12.58
N PRO A 130 1.76 2.39 -13.59
CA PRO A 130 2.30 2.25 -14.94
C PRO A 130 3.73 2.76 -15.08
N PHE A 131 4.14 3.77 -14.31
CA PHE A 131 5.43 4.45 -14.46
C PHE A 131 6.13 4.70 -13.13
N ASP A 132 7.45 4.55 -13.12
CA ASP A 132 8.33 5.27 -12.18
C ASP A 132 8.48 6.73 -12.65
N THR A 133 7.80 7.66 -12.00
CA THR A 133 7.80 9.07 -12.43
C THR A 133 9.10 9.82 -12.14
N PHE A 134 9.83 9.43 -11.10
CA PHE A 134 11.08 10.08 -10.69
C PHE A 134 12.20 9.87 -11.72
N PHE A 135 12.54 8.61 -12.01
CA PHE A 135 13.56 8.29 -13.01
C PHE A 135 13.05 8.53 -14.44
N MET A 136 11.74 8.43 -14.71
CA MET A 136 11.15 8.88 -15.99
C MET A 136 11.50 10.34 -16.26
N ALA A 137 11.26 11.25 -15.31
CA ALA A 137 11.60 12.66 -15.47
C ALA A 137 13.11 12.87 -15.68
N ARG A 138 13.95 12.22 -14.86
CA ARG A 138 15.42 12.36 -14.94
C ARG A 138 16.03 11.80 -16.21
N ARG A 139 15.44 10.75 -16.79
CA ARG A 139 15.93 10.08 -18.00
C ARG A 139 14.99 10.23 -19.19
N TRP A 140 14.22 11.32 -19.23
CA TRP A 140 13.22 11.54 -20.27
C TRP A 140 13.77 11.44 -21.69
N LYS A 141 14.98 11.97 -21.94
CA LYS A 141 15.62 11.96 -23.28
C LYS A 141 15.75 10.56 -23.89
N THR A 142 15.77 9.51 -23.07
CA THR A 142 15.86 8.11 -23.51
C THR A 142 14.58 7.32 -23.23
N HIS A 143 13.54 7.96 -22.71
CA HIS A 143 12.27 7.31 -22.39
C HIS A 143 11.50 6.98 -23.68
N PRO A 144 10.80 5.83 -23.77
CA PRO A 144 10.07 5.42 -24.98
C PRO A 144 9.00 6.42 -25.48
N TYR A 145 8.48 7.27 -24.59
CA TYR A 145 7.43 8.25 -24.94
C TYR A 145 7.99 9.60 -25.36
N ALA A 146 9.29 9.83 -25.24
CA ALA A 146 9.91 11.06 -25.68
C ALA A 146 10.01 11.13 -27.20
N GLN A 147 9.75 12.28 -27.80
CA GLN A 147 9.96 12.51 -29.24
C GLN A 147 11.38 12.19 -29.69
N ALA A 148 12.37 12.41 -28.83
CA ALA A 148 13.78 12.10 -29.13
C ALA A 148 14.04 10.60 -29.41
N THR A 149 13.16 9.70 -28.97
CA THR A 149 13.23 8.25 -29.18
C THR A 149 12.13 7.74 -30.12
N GLY A 150 11.35 8.64 -30.72
CA GLY A 150 10.22 8.33 -31.61
C GLY A 150 8.86 8.22 -30.91
N GLY A 151 8.75 8.59 -29.64
CA GLY A 151 7.48 8.69 -28.93
C GLY A 151 6.71 9.99 -29.23
N PRO A 152 5.45 10.11 -28.79
CA PRO A 152 4.61 11.25 -29.13
C PRO A 152 4.93 12.53 -28.35
N CYS A 153 5.52 12.41 -27.16
CA CYS A 153 5.50 13.48 -26.16
C CYS A 153 6.77 14.34 -26.20
N LYS A 154 6.58 15.66 -26.32
CA LYS A 154 7.68 16.65 -26.38
C LYS A 154 8.45 16.72 -25.06
N SER A 155 7.74 16.71 -23.93
CA SER A 155 8.33 16.76 -22.60
C SER A 155 7.35 16.17 -21.58
N PRO A 156 7.80 15.75 -20.37
CA PRO A 156 6.90 15.24 -19.34
C PRO A 156 5.74 16.19 -19.01
N ARG A 157 5.94 17.51 -19.18
CA ARG A 157 4.93 18.55 -18.91
C ARG A 157 3.68 18.50 -19.80
N HIS A 158 3.70 17.69 -20.85
CA HIS A 158 2.60 17.56 -21.80
C HIS A 158 1.98 16.16 -21.79
N MET A 159 2.32 15.29 -20.85
CA MET A 159 1.81 13.91 -20.86
C MET A 159 0.28 13.84 -20.70
N PHE A 160 -0.32 14.78 -19.97
CA PHE A 160 -1.78 14.82 -19.75
C PHE A 160 -2.53 15.69 -20.77
N THR A 161 -1.82 16.44 -21.61
CA THR A 161 -2.42 17.32 -22.64
C THR A 161 -2.13 16.86 -24.06
N CYS A 162 -1.14 16.00 -24.27
CA CYS A 162 -0.85 15.39 -25.57
C CYS A 162 -1.75 14.16 -25.79
N GLU A 163 -2.75 14.29 -26.64
CA GLU A 163 -3.73 13.24 -26.99
C GLU A 163 -3.05 11.90 -27.34
N ALA A 164 -2.05 11.92 -28.24
CA ALA A 164 -1.33 10.71 -28.63
C ALA A 164 -0.55 10.06 -27.45
N THR A 165 -0.13 10.85 -26.46
CA THR A 165 0.51 10.33 -25.25
C THR A 165 -0.51 9.70 -24.30
N ARG A 166 -1.67 10.34 -24.11
CA ARG A 166 -2.78 9.79 -23.32
C ARG A 166 -3.25 8.46 -23.90
N ALA A 167 -3.45 8.39 -25.22
CA ALA A 167 -3.80 7.16 -25.91
C ALA A 167 -2.74 6.04 -25.72
N ALA A 168 -1.45 6.39 -25.72
CA ALA A 168 -0.38 5.42 -25.44
C ALA A 168 -0.42 4.92 -23.99
N ILE A 169 -0.62 5.80 -23.00
CA ILE A 169 -0.78 5.45 -21.58
C ILE A 169 -1.97 4.51 -21.39
N ILE A 170 -3.11 4.82 -22.01
CA ILE A 170 -4.30 3.97 -21.99
C ILE A 170 -3.96 2.60 -22.58
N ASN A 171 -3.41 2.55 -23.80
CA ASN A 171 -3.04 1.28 -24.46
C ASN A 171 -2.07 0.42 -23.63
N ARG A 172 -1.16 1.05 -22.88
CA ARG A 172 -0.27 0.37 -21.93
C ARG A 172 -1.04 -0.33 -20.82
N LEU A 173 -1.99 0.35 -20.18
CA LEU A 173 -2.84 -0.22 -19.14
C LEU A 173 -3.80 -1.27 -19.71
N LEU A 174 -4.37 -1.04 -20.91
CA LEU A 174 -5.20 -2.02 -21.59
C LEU A 174 -4.43 -3.31 -21.89
N PHE A 175 -3.17 -3.20 -22.34
CA PHE A 175 -2.29 -4.36 -22.50
C PHE A 175 -2.09 -5.10 -21.17
N ALA A 176 -1.77 -4.37 -20.10
CA ALA A 176 -1.51 -4.95 -18.79
C ALA A 176 -2.73 -5.70 -18.26
N THR A 177 -3.93 -5.11 -18.30
CA THR A 177 -5.14 -5.81 -17.81
C THR A 177 -5.54 -7.00 -18.69
N ARG A 178 -5.45 -6.90 -20.02
CA ARG A 178 -5.74 -8.04 -20.92
C ARG A 178 -4.85 -9.24 -20.62
N ARG A 179 -3.61 -9.00 -20.20
CA ARG A 179 -2.63 -10.05 -19.95
C ARG A 179 -2.64 -10.56 -18.51
N TRP A 180 -2.69 -9.67 -17.54
CA TRP A 180 -2.48 -9.98 -16.12
C TRP A 180 -3.68 -9.67 -15.24
N GLY A 181 -4.57 -8.78 -15.68
CA GLY A 181 -5.77 -8.38 -14.93
C GLY A 181 -6.84 -9.46 -14.81
N HIS A 182 -6.60 -10.71 -15.21
CA HIS A 182 -7.49 -11.81 -14.86
C HIS A 182 -7.08 -12.47 -13.52
N SER A 183 -5.85 -12.21 -13.07
CA SER A 183 -5.21 -12.83 -11.91
C SER A 183 -5.63 -12.16 -10.61
N GLU A 184 -5.88 -12.95 -9.57
CA GLU A 184 -6.12 -12.43 -8.21
C GLU A 184 -4.87 -11.79 -7.57
N ALA A 185 -3.69 -12.03 -8.16
CA ALA A 185 -2.46 -11.35 -7.79
C ALA A 185 -2.48 -9.85 -8.15
N VAL A 186 -3.45 -9.35 -8.92
CA VAL A 186 -3.67 -7.91 -9.08
C VAL A 186 -4.64 -7.45 -7.99
N PHE A 187 -4.15 -6.62 -7.06
CA PHE A 187 -5.01 -5.97 -6.06
C PHE A 187 -5.72 -4.76 -6.68
N GLY A 188 -4.98 -3.91 -7.40
CA GLY A 188 -5.52 -2.68 -7.95
C GLY A 188 -4.56 -1.95 -8.87
N TRP A 189 -5.07 -0.90 -9.49
CA TRP A 189 -4.33 -0.04 -10.41
C TRP A 189 -4.14 1.35 -9.82
N ASP A 190 -2.89 1.71 -9.54
CA ASP A 190 -2.50 3.11 -9.31
C ASP A 190 -2.23 3.72 -10.68
N LEU A 191 -3.21 4.43 -11.25
CA LEU A 191 -3.20 4.88 -12.64
C LEU A 191 -2.05 5.87 -12.91
N TRP A 192 -1.47 6.47 -11.87
CA TRP A 192 -0.32 7.35 -11.98
C TRP A 192 0.43 7.57 -10.66
N ASN A 193 1.75 7.31 -10.66
CA ASN A 193 2.61 7.60 -9.52
C ASN A 193 2.79 9.11 -9.29
N GLU A 194 2.45 9.61 -8.10
CA GLU A 194 2.67 11.00 -7.69
C GLU A 194 2.13 12.01 -8.71
N ILE A 195 0.82 11.96 -8.93
CA ILE A 195 0.13 12.85 -9.85
C ILE A 195 0.32 14.31 -9.45
N ASP A 196 0.53 15.17 -10.45
CA ASP A 196 0.75 16.59 -10.26
C ASP A 196 0.36 17.37 -11.53
N SER A 197 -0.08 18.61 -11.36
CA SER A 197 -0.36 19.55 -12.46
C SER A 197 0.82 19.77 -13.41
N PHE A 198 2.06 19.48 -12.98
CA PHE A 198 3.27 19.54 -13.80
C PHE A 198 3.11 18.79 -15.13
N TYR A 199 2.49 17.61 -15.14
CA TYR A 199 2.29 16.79 -16.35
C TYR A 199 1.24 17.35 -17.32
N ALA A 200 0.48 18.34 -16.86
CA ALA A 200 -0.51 19.11 -17.61
C ALA A 200 -0.07 20.58 -17.82
N GLY A 201 1.20 20.91 -17.57
CA GLY A 201 1.70 22.27 -17.71
C GLY A 201 1.16 23.26 -16.66
N GLY A 202 0.55 22.77 -15.58
CA GLY A 202 -0.10 23.55 -14.53
C GLY A 202 -1.63 23.54 -14.59
N ASP A 203 -2.22 22.94 -15.62
CA ASP A 203 -3.67 22.89 -15.80
C ASP A 203 -4.30 21.74 -14.98
N MET A 204 -4.97 22.10 -13.89
CA MET A 204 -5.68 21.14 -13.03
C MET A 204 -6.89 20.49 -13.69
N ALA A 205 -7.60 21.18 -14.60
CA ALA A 205 -8.72 20.58 -15.32
C ALA A 205 -8.24 19.45 -16.22
N ALA A 206 -7.11 19.65 -16.91
CA ALA A 206 -6.49 18.59 -17.70
C ALA A 206 -5.98 17.41 -16.84
N VAL A 207 -5.61 17.63 -15.56
CA VAL A 207 -5.32 16.52 -14.62
C VAL A 207 -6.59 15.71 -14.34
N HIS A 208 -7.70 16.37 -14.01
CA HIS A 208 -9.00 15.71 -13.81
C HIS A 208 -9.43 14.92 -15.06
N ASP A 209 -9.38 15.54 -16.23
CA ASP A 209 -9.76 14.89 -17.49
C ASP A 209 -8.89 13.69 -17.80
N PHE A 210 -7.59 13.76 -17.52
CA PHE A 210 -6.68 12.63 -17.69
C PHE A 210 -7.07 11.45 -16.79
N VAL A 211 -7.31 11.69 -15.50
CA VAL A 211 -7.71 10.64 -14.55
C VAL A 211 -9.05 10.02 -14.97
N GLY A 212 -10.03 10.85 -15.32
CA GLY A 212 -11.34 10.40 -15.79
C GLY A 212 -11.25 9.53 -17.04
N GLU A 213 -10.50 9.96 -18.05
CA GLU A 213 -10.33 9.21 -19.31
C GLU A 213 -9.62 7.87 -19.09
N VAL A 214 -8.49 7.87 -18.39
CA VAL A 214 -7.70 6.66 -18.15
C VAL A 214 -8.50 5.64 -17.33
N SER A 215 -9.17 6.11 -16.27
CA SER A 215 -9.99 5.25 -15.43
C SER A 215 -11.17 4.65 -16.19
N ALA A 216 -11.89 5.47 -16.97
CA ALA A 216 -13.02 5.02 -17.77
C ALA A 216 -12.59 3.96 -18.82
N ALA A 217 -11.49 4.21 -19.53
CA ALA A 217 -10.99 3.29 -20.54
C ALA A 217 -10.54 1.95 -19.93
N LEU A 218 -9.79 1.99 -18.83
CA LEU A 218 -9.35 0.77 -18.15
C LEU A 218 -10.54 -0.01 -17.59
N ARG A 219 -11.46 0.65 -16.87
CA ARG A 219 -12.64 0.00 -16.28
C ARG A 219 -13.53 -0.62 -17.35
N ALA A 220 -13.76 0.07 -18.47
CA ALA A 220 -14.54 -0.46 -19.58
C ALA A 220 -13.89 -1.72 -20.19
N GLU A 221 -12.57 -1.72 -20.34
CA GLU A 221 -11.86 -2.90 -20.83
C GLU A 221 -11.91 -4.06 -19.83
N GLU A 222 -11.70 -3.81 -18.54
CA GLU A 222 -11.80 -4.87 -17.51
C GLU A 222 -13.19 -5.48 -17.46
N LEU A 223 -14.24 -4.67 -17.48
CA LEU A 223 -15.62 -5.18 -17.58
C LEU A 223 -15.83 -6.01 -18.84
N ARG A 224 -15.25 -5.59 -19.97
CA ARG A 224 -15.38 -6.29 -21.26
C ARG A 224 -14.66 -7.64 -21.28
N VAL A 225 -13.45 -7.74 -20.71
CA VAL A 225 -12.62 -8.96 -20.78
C VAL A 225 -12.74 -9.88 -19.57
N HIS A 226 -13.08 -9.32 -18.40
CA HIS A 226 -13.13 -10.06 -17.13
C HIS A 226 -14.51 -10.08 -16.49
N GLY A 227 -15.46 -9.25 -16.95
CA GLY A 227 -16.82 -9.16 -16.38
C GLY A 227 -16.90 -8.36 -15.06
N ARG A 228 -15.77 -7.83 -14.60
CA ARG A 228 -15.56 -7.08 -13.35
C ARG A 228 -14.34 -6.19 -13.48
N SER A 229 -14.13 -5.27 -12.54
CA SER A 229 -12.99 -4.33 -12.55
C SER A 229 -12.28 -4.29 -11.20
N HIS A 230 -10.96 -4.13 -11.23
CA HIS A 230 -10.16 -3.92 -10.04
C HIS A 230 -10.35 -2.50 -9.47
N PRO A 231 -10.11 -2.31 -8.16
CA PRO A 231 -9.97 -0.99 -7.56
C PRO A 231 -8.92 -0.14 -8.27
N GLN A 232 -9.25 1.13 -8.48
CA GLN A 232 -8.37 2.11 -9.10
C GLN A 232 -8.10 3.31 -8.18
N THR A 233 -6.89 3.83 -8.25
CA THR A 233 -6.47 5.06 -7.55
C THR A 233 -5.49 5.85 -8.42
N VAL A 234 -5.06 7.02 -7.94
CA VAL A 234 -3.79 7.65 -8.31
C VAL A 234 -3.11 8.08 -7.03
N SER A 235 -1.78 8.03 -6.97
CA SER A 235 -1.04 8.46 -5.78
C SER A 235 -0.59 9.91 -5.85
N VAL A 236 -0.36 10.55 -4.69
CA VAL A 236 0.17 11.92 -4.60
C VAL A 236 1.36 12.01 -3.67
N TYR A 237 2.40 12.73 -4.11
CA TYR A 237 3.47 13.19 -3.22
C TYR A 237 2.89 14.23 -2.27
N LEU A 238 2.67 13.87 -1.00
CA LEU A 238 1.93 14.72 -0.05
C LEU A 238 2.49 16.15 0.07
N PRO A 239 3.82 16.40 0.06
CA PRO A 239 4.31 17.77 0.06
C PRO A 239 3.86 18.61 -1.15
N ASN A 240 3.61 18.00 -2.33
CA ASN A 240 3.00 18.72 -3.45
C ASN A 240 1.53 19.04 -3.17
N LEU A 241 0.77 18.13 -2.55
CA LEU A 241 -0.61 18.38 -2.15
C LEU A 241 -0.70 19.56 -1.16
N LEU A 242 0.23 19.67 -0.20
CA LEU A 242 0.28 20.81 0.72
C LEU A 242 0.55 22.14 0.00
N LEU A 243 1.35 22.12 -1.07
CA LEU A 243 1.64 23.30 -1.89
C LEU A 243 0.52 23.61 -2.90
N ARG A 244 -0.29 22.61 -3.26
CA ARG A 244 -1.37 22.68 -4.25
C ARG A 244 -2.60 21.90 -3.73
N PRO A 245 -3.37 22.50 -2.81
CA PRO A 245 -4.51 21.82 -2.19
C PRO A 245 -5.57 21.30 -3.18
N ASP A 246 -5.68 21.93 -4.35
CA ASP A 246 -6.58 21.50 -5.43
C ASP A 246 -6.32 20.06 -5.92
N LEU A 247 -5.10 19.52 -5.71
CA LEU A 247 -4.84 18.09 -5.95
C LEU A 247 -5.73 17.19 -5.09
N GLY A 248 -6.21 17.67 -3.94
CA GLY A 248 -7.10 16.93 -3.06
C GLY A 248 -8.41 16.52 -3.74
N GLU A 249 -8.92 17.32 -4.68
CA GLU A 249 -10.11 16.96 -5.48
C GLU A 249 -9.83 15.78 -6.43
N VAL A 250 -8.61 15.65 -6.92
CA VAL A 250 -8.18 14.54 -7.78
C VAL A 250 -7.93 13.26 -6.97
N ILE A 251 -7.35 13.37 -5.77
CA ILE A 251 -6.95 12.19 -4.98
C ILE A 251 -8.08 11.69 -4.10
N PHE A 252 -8.68 12.59 -3.32
CA PHE A 252 -9.62 12.19 -2.27
C PHE A 252 -11.04 12.12 -2.78
N ARG A 253 -11.41 12.90 -3.80
CA ARG A 253 -12.82 13.10 -4.20
C ARG A 253 -13.14 12.79 -5.66
N HIS A 254 -12.16 12.41 -6.47
CA HIS A 254 -12.42 12.11 -7.88
C HIS A 254 -13.44 10.95 -8.02
N PRO A 255 -14.49 11.11 -8.84
CA PRO A 255 -15.60 10.16 -8.89
C PRO A 255 -15.22 8.82 -9.55
N SER A 256 -14.18 8.80 -10.39
CA SER A 256 -13.72 7.58 -11.08
C SER A 256 -12.80 6.68 -10.24
N LEU A 257 -12.35 7.14 -9.06
CA LEU A 257 -11.40 6.41 -8.22
C LEU A 257 -12.10 5.73 -7.04
N ASP A 258 -11.66 4.51 -6.75
CA ASP A 258 -12.29 3.63 -5.75
C ASP A 258 -11.69 3.87 -4.35
N PHE A 259 -10.39 4.16 -4.27
CA PHE A 259 -9.68 4.45 -3.03
C PHE A 259 -8.67 5.59 -3.20
N ALA A 260 -8.30 6.23 -2.09
CA ALA A 260 -7.33 7.30 -2.05
C ALA A 260 -5.94 6.80 -1.65
N SER A 261 -4.91 7.43 -2.19
CA SER A 261 -3.53 7.01 -2.07
C SER A 261 -2.62 8.22 -1.86
N VAL A 262 -1.91 8.27 -0.72
CA VAL A 262 -0.98 9.35 -0.39
C VAL A 262 0.43 8.82 -0.18
N HIS A 263 1.44 9.66 -0.40
CA HIS A 263 2.83 9.35 -0.12
C HIS A 263 3.37 10.29 0.97
N LEU A 264 3.69 9.76 2.14
CA LEU A 264 4.06 10.56 3.30
C LEU A 264 5.56 10.85 3.36
N TYR A 265 5.93 12.12 3.15
CA TYR A 265 7.31 12.60 3.16
C TYR A 265 7.44 13.97 3.86
N GLU A 266 6.88 14.08 5.06
CA GLU A 266 6.96 15.34 5.79
C GLU A 266 8.40 15.73 6.12
N LYS A 267 8.69 17.01 5.88
CA LYS A 267 10.03 17.57 5.97
C LYS A 267 10.56 17.64 7.39
N GLY A 268 11.73 17.05 7.60
CA GLY A 268 12.45 17.09 8.87
C GLY A 268 11.94 16.07 9.90
N THR A 269 10.93 15.28 9.55
CA THR A 269 10.40 14.18 10.36
C THR A 269 10.50 12.87 9.59
N ILE A 270 9.55 12.57 8.70
CA ILE A 270 9.49 11.29 7.98
C ILE A 270 10.65 11.17 6.98
N ASP A 271 10.95 12.23 6.22
CA ASP A 271 11.97 12.18 5.17
C ASP A 271 13.42 12.20 5.70
N HIS A 272 13.63 12.65 6.93
CA HIS A 272 14.93 12.74 7.60
C HIS A 272 14.75 12.69 9.14
N PRO A 273 14.46 11.50 9.68
CA PRO A 273 14.10 11.31 11.08
C PRO A 273 15.30 11.48 12.01
N ARG A 274 15.08 12.17 13.14
CA ARG A 274 16.03 12.26 14.28
C ARG A 274 15.63 11.39 15.47
N GLY A 275 14.40 10.89 15.44
CA GLY A 275 13.75 10.03 16.41
C GLY A 275 12.63 9.27 15.72
N THR A 276 12.07 8.28 16.40
CA THR A 276 11.06 7.38 15.83
C THR A 276 9.62 7.83 16.15
N LEU A 277 9.42 8.66 17.18
CA LEU A 277 8.10 9.13 17.61
C LEU A 277 7.54 10.26 16.72
N ALA A 278 8.34 11.30 16.44
CA ALA A 278 7.88 12.43 15.63
C ALA A 278 7.40 12.04 14.21
N PRO A 279 8.02 11.08 13.49
CA PRO A 279 7.46 10.54 12.24
C PRO A 279 6.11 9.83 12.42
N ALA A 280 5.88 9.17 13.56
CA ALA A 280 4.60 8.53 13.86
C ALA A 280 3.52 9.56 14.18
N GLU A 281 3.84 10.62 14.93
CA GLU A 281 2.97 11.77 15.18
C GLU A 281 2.59 12.47 13.87
N ALA A 282 3.57 12.68 12.99
CA ALA A 282 3.36 13.22 11.65
C ALA A 282 2.43 12.32 10.83
N THR A 283 2.69 11.00 10.82
CA THR A 283 1.84 10.02 10.13
C THR A 283 0.39 10.10 10.63
N ALA A 284 0.19 10.10 11.96
CA ALA A 284 -1.14 10.16 12.54
C ALA A 284 -1.90 11.43 12.16
N ARG A 285 -1.25 12.61 12.25
CA ARG A 285 -1.83 13.88 11.85
C ARG A 285 -2.18 13.93 10.37
N LEU A 286 -1.25 13.52 9.50
CA LEU A 286 -1.41 13.60 8.05
C LEU A 286 -2.47 12.62 7.54
N MET A 287 -2.51 11.40 8.09
CA MET A 287 -3.54 10.43 7.76
C MET A 287 -4.92 10.90 8.23
N THR A 288 -5.04 11.43 9.45
CA THR A 288 -6.30 12.00 9.95
C THR A 288 -6.81 13.11 9.03
N ALA A 289 -5.94 14.06 8.65
CA ALA A 289 -6.30 15.15 7.73
C ALA A 289 -6.65 14.67 6.31
N ALA A 290 -6.10 13.54 5.86
CA ALA A 290 -6.48 12.91 4.60
C ALA A 290 -7.82 12.17 4.69
N VAL A 291 -8.09 11.48 5.81
CA VAL A 291 -9.39 10.84 6.09
C VAL A 291 -10.52 11.87 6.10
N GLU A 292 -10.31 13.02 6.73
CA GLU A 292 -11.29 14.13 6.76
C GLU A 292 -11.65 14.66 5.37
N GLN A 293 -10.75 14.49 4.39
CA GLN A 293 -11.01 14.90 3.01
C GLN A 293 -11.70 13.83 2.17
N CYS A 294 -11.57 12.56 2.55
CA CYS A 294 -12.16 11.45 1.84
C CYS A 294 -13.68 11.36 2.08
N PRO A 295 -14.47 10.92 1.08
CA PRO A 295 -15.80 10.39 1.33
C PRO A 295 -15.78 9.31 2.42
N VAL A 296 -16.84 9.23 3.22
CA VAL A 296 -16.92 8.38 4.41
C VAL A 296 -16.54 6.92 4.14
N ASP A 297 -16.96 6.40 2.98
CA ASP A 297 -16.77 5.00 2.59
C ASP A 297 -15.54 4.76 1.69
N ARG A 298 -14.71 5.78 1.43
CA ARG A 298 -13.57 5.64 0.52
C ARG A 298 -12.34 5.12 1.24
N PRO A 299 -11.79 3.93 0.95
CA PRO A 299 -10.55 3.50 1.58
C PRO A 299 -9.40 4.48 1.33
N LEU A 300 -8.51 4.63 2.31
CA LEU A 300 -7.33 5.49 2.22
C LEU A 300 -6.08 4.68 2.60
N LEU A 301 -5.04 4.79 1.78
CA LEU A 301 -3.75 4.15 2.03
C LEU A 301 -2.62 5.18 1.91
N ASP A 302 -1.66 5.09 2.82
CA ASP A 302 -0.30 5.51 2.54
C ASP A 302 0.40 4.42 1.72
N THR A 303 0.59 4.68 0.44
CA THR A 303 1.23 3.73 -0.48
C THR A 303 2.71 4.00 -0.66
N GLU A 304 3.28 5.02 -0.02
CA GLU A 304 4.71 5.27 -0.07
C GLU A 304 5.18 6.22 1.02
N HIS A 305 6.10 5.77 1.86
CA HIS A 305 6.78 6.65 2.80
C HIS A 305 8.21 6.20 3.04
N GLY A 306 9.00 7.06 3.66
CA GLY A 306 10.29 6.69 4.22
C GLY A 306 11.30 7.84 4.25
N PRO A 307 12.53 7.57 4.74
CA PRO A 307 13.54 8.57 5.02
C PRO A 307 14.31 8.97 3.75
N ILE A 308 13.58 9.44 2.72
CA ILE A 308 14.13 9.76 1.40
C ILE A 308 15.30 10.73 1.46
N HIS A 309 15.24 11.79 2.27
CA HIS A 309 16.31 12.79 2.34
C HIS A 309 17.49 12.34 3.21
N ALA A 310 17.26 11.50 4.23
CA ALA A 310 18.36 10.82 4.91
C ALA A 310 19.18 9.99 3.92
N PHE A 311 18.51 9.22 3.07
CA PHE A 311 19.16 8.34 2.11
C PHE A 311 19.72 9.06 0.89
N LYS A 312 18.87 9.77 0.15
CA LYS A 312 19.19 10.34 -1.18
C LYS A 312 20.13 11.53 -1.08
N ASP A 313 19.88 12.44 -0.14
CA ASP A 313 20.58 13.73 -0.09
C ASP A 313 21.71 13.73 0.94
N ARG A 314 21.56 12.97 2.02
CA ARG A 314 22.59 12.85 3.08
C ARG A 314 23.41 11.56 3.03
N HIS A 315 23.03 10.61 2.17
CA HIS A 315 23.71 9.32 2.01
C HIS A 315 23.83 8.51 3.32
N ILE A 316 22.81 8.62 4.18
CA ILE A 316 22.71 7.91 5.45
C ILE A 316 21.85 6.66 5.24
N THR A 317 22.41 5.49 5.54
CA THR A 317 21.62 4.30 5.86
C THR A 317 21.34 4.34 7.36
N LEU A 318 20.06 4.36 7.74
CA LEU A 318 19.68 4.37 9.15
C LEU A 318 20.11 3.05 9.84
N PRO A 319 20.54 3.08 11.12
CA PRO A 319 20.82 1.87 11.87
C PRO A 319 19.59 0.94 11.92
N ASP A 320 19.83 -0.37 11.86
CA ASP A 320 18.77 -1.37 11.68
C ASP A 320 17.69 -1.32 12.78
N ASP A 321 18.09 -1.23 14.05
CA ASP A 321 17.16 -1.16 15.18
C ASP A 321 16.32 0.13 15.14
N PHE A 322 16.97 1.26 14.89
CA PHE A 322 16.31 2.56 14.77
C PHE A 322 15.29 2.55 13.63
N ASP A 323 15.67 2.01 12.47
CA ASP A 323 14.79 2.04 11.33
C ASP A 323 13.64 1.03 11.42
N THR A 324 13.88 -0.11 12.05
CA THR A 324 12.82 -1.09 12.35
C THR A 324 11.80 -0.50 13.32
N GLU A 325 12.25 0.21 14.35
CA GLU A 325 11.36 0.93 15.26
C GLU A 325 10.59 2.06 14.54
N LEU A 326 11.26 2.84 13.69
CA LEU A 326 10.62 3.87 12.86
C LEU A 326 9.52 3.25 11.98
N PHE A 327 9.84 2.19 11.26
CA PHE A 327 8.91 1.46 10.40
C PHE A 327 7.68 0.98 11.18
N ARG A 328 7.90 0.28 12.30
CA ARG A 328 6.83 -0.24 13.15
C ARG A 328 5.91 0.87 13.66
N ARG A 329 6.47 1.95 14.18
CA ARG A 329 5.68 3.08 14.71
C ARG A 329 4.85 3.76 13.62
N MET A 330 5.42 4.00 12.45
CA MET A 330 4.66 4.58 11.34
C MET A 330 3.53 3.65 10.86
N GLN A 331 3.78 2.34 10.79
CA GLN A 331 2.76 1.35 10.42
C GLN A 331 1.54 1.38 11.36
N TRP A 332 1.79 1.39 12.67
CA TRP A 332 0.72 1.46 13.67
C TRP A 332 0.02 2.81 13.70
N ALA A 333 0.75 3.91 13.51
CA ALA A 333 0.15 5.24 13.40
C ALA A 333 -0.76 5.35 12.17
N HIS A 334 -0.36 4.76 11.05
CA HIS A 334 -1.18 4.70 9.83
C HIS A 334 -2.50 3.96 10.09
N LEU A 335 -2.45 2.75 10.66
CA LEU A 335 -3.66 1.97 10.95
C LEU A 335 -4.57 2.69 11.94
N ALA A 336 -4.01 3.15 13.07
CA ALA A 336 -4.76 3.79 14.14
C ALA A 336 -5.39 5.13 13.74
N SER A 337 -4.85 5.80 12.72
CA SER A 337 -5.44 7.02 12.14
C SER A 337 -6.41 6.75 10.99
N GLY A 338 -6.87 5.51 10.83
CA GLY A 338 -7.92 5.14 9.90
C GLY A 338 -7.45 4.69 8.51
N GLY A 339 -6.14 4.45 8.34
CA GLY A 339 -5.63 3.86 7.12
C GLY A 339 -6.17 2.44 6.89
N ALA A 340 -6.41 2.09 5.64
CA ALA A 340 -6.98 0.79 5.25
C ALA A 340 -5.94 -0.35 5.18
N GLY A 341 -4.83 -0.27 5.93
CA GLY A 341 -3.71 -1.20 5.87
C GLY A 341 -2.52 -0.77 6.73
N GLY A 342 -1.31 -1.27 6.43
CA GLY A 342 -0.11 -1.02 7.24
C GLY A 342 0.78 0.15 6.82
N GLY A 343 0.44 0.89 5.76
CA GLY A 343 1.35 1.85 5.13
C GLY A 343 2.50 1.17 4.38
N MET A 344 2.81 1.60 3.16
CA MET A 344 3.79 0.91 2.31
C MET A 344 5.15 1.61 2.32
N ARG A 345 6.07 1.08 3.12
CA ARG A 345 7.43 1.61 3.24
C ARG A 345 8.22 1.47 1.94
N TRP A 346 8.92 2.54 1.55
CA TRP A 346 10.02 2.48 0.61
C TRP A 346 11.34 2.22 1.36
N PRO A 347 12.22 1.29 0.91
CA PRO A 347 13.37 0.86 1.70
C PRO A 347 14.32 1.97 2.14
N TYR A 348 14.77 2.80 1.19
CA TYR A 348 15.77 3.88 1.40
C TYR A 348 16.98 3.44 2.23
N ARG A 349 17.59 2.32 1.83
CA ARG A 349 18.79 1.73 2.45
C ARG A 349 19.68 1.05 1.42
N HIS A 350 20.89 0.69 1.83
CA HIS A 350 21.81 -0.14 1.03
C HIS A 350 22.04 -1.48 1.72
N PRO A 351 21.77 -2.64 1.06
CA PRO A 351 21.04 -2.78 -0.21
C PRO A 351 19.60 -2.25 -0.11
N HIS A 352 18.99 -1.92 -1.26
CA HIS A 352 17.66 -1.30 -1.33
C HIS A 352 16.54 -2.34 -1.19
N VAL A 353 16.40 -2.88 0.03
CA VAL A 353 15.46 -3.94 0.45
C VAL A 353 14.98 -3.65 1.86
N LEU A 354 13.84 -4.17 2.34
CA LEU A 354 13.51 -4.07 3.78
C LEU A 354 14.32 -5.07 4.62
N LEU A 355 14.45 -4.75 5.91
CA LEU A 355 15.08 -5.64 6.89
C LEU A 355 14.15 -6.81 7.26
N PRO A 356 14.68 -8.00 7.60
CA PRO A 356 13.87 -9.10 8.13
C PRO A 356 12.99 -8.69 9.31
N ALA A 357 13.50 -7.87 10.24
CA ALA A 357 12.74 -7.38 11.39
C ALA A 357 11.58 -6.44 11.02
N MET A 358 11.63 -5.79 9.84
CA MET A 358 10.48 -5.04 9.31
C MET A 358 9.39 -6.00 8.78
N HIS A 359 9.77 -7.14 8.19
CA HIS A 359 8.81 -8.17 7.82
C HIS A 359 8.19 -8.83 9.07
N GLU A 360 8.97 -9.02 10.15
CA GLU A 360 8.43 -9.47 11.44
C GLU A 360 7.37 -8.50 11.97
N ALA A 361 7.63 -7.19 11.93
CA ALA A 361 6.65 -6.17 12.30
C ALA A 361 5.38 -6.22 11.43
N GLN A 362 5.51 -6.43 10.12
CA GLN A 362 4.37 -6.68 9.22
C GLN A 362 3.58 -7.93 9.64
N GLY A 363 4.26 -8.99 10.07
CA GLY A 363 3.63 -10.19 10.59
C GLY A 363 2.86 -9.96 11.89
N VAL A 364 3.34 -9.06 12.75
CA VAL A 364 2.61 -8.64 13.96
C VAL A 364 1.32 -7.92 13.58
N LEU A 365 1.38 -6.95 12.65
CA LEU A 365 0.19 -6.28 12.13
C LEU A 365 -0.79 -7.30 11.51
N ALA A 366 -0.31 -8.24 10.70
CA ALA A 366 -1.16 -9.24 10.05
C ALA A 366 -1.93 -10.10 11.07
N ARG A 367 -1.35 -10.38 12.25
CA ARG A 367 -2.04 -11.08 13.35
C ARG A 367 -3.03 -10.21 14.11
N PHE A 368 -2.89 -8.88 14.07
CA PHE A 368 -3.81 -7.94 14.71
C PHE A 368 -5.08 -7.73 13.90
N LEU A 369 -4.97 -7.68 12.56
CA LEU A 369 -6.10 -7.38 11.69
C LEU A 369 -7.35 -8.24 11.97
N PRO A 370 -7.27 -9.57 12.20
CA PRO A 370 -8.45 -10.39 12.49
C PRO A 370 -9.17 -10.05 13.82
N LEU A 371 -8.63 -9.18 14.66
CA LEU A 371 -9.22 -8.78 15.94
C LEU A 371 -10.30 -7.70 15.79
N ILE A 372 -10.46 -7.12 14.60
CA ILE A 372 -11.42 -6.05 14.27
C ILE A 372 -12.36 -6.54 13.17
N ASP A 373 -13.64 -6.15 13.24
CA ASP A 373 -14.60 -6.42 12.18
C ASP A 373 -14.56 -5.32 11.12
N TRP A 374 -13.64 -5.45 10.17
CA TRP A 374 -13.47 -4.48 9.09
C TRP A 374 -14.67 -4.36 8.14
N SER A 375 -15.63 -5.29 8.20
CA SER A 375 -16.80 -5.27 7.31
C SER A 375 -17.82 -4.18 7.71
N ASP A 376 -17.77 -3.74 8.97
CA ASP A 376 -18.66 -2.70 9.53
C ASP A 376 -17.90 -1.58 10.26
N PHE A 377 -16.59 -1.73 10.49
CA PHE A 377 -15.78 -0.76 11.23
C PHE A 377 -15.79 0.64 10.59
N ARG A 378 -16.24 1.65 11.35
CA ARG A 378 -16.18 3.06 10.95
C ARG A 378 -15.04 3.77 11.67
N ARG A 379 -14.03 4.15 10.90
CA ARG A 379 -12.79 4.78 11.35
C ARG A 379 -12.86 6.25 11.76
N GLN A 380 -13.84 6.64 12.58
CA GLN A 380 -13.87 8.01 13.07
C GLN A 380 -12.65 8.25 13.98
N PRO A 381 -11.85 9.30 13.78
CA PRO A 381 -10.77 9.63 14.70
C PRO A 381 -11.30 9.71 16.13
N LEU A 382 -10.59 9.12 17.09
CA LEU A 382 -10.98 9.25 18.49
C LEU A 382 -10.76 10.68 18.97
N GLY A 383 -9.62 11.30 18.62
CA GLY A 383 -9.32 12.68 18.98
C GLY A 383 -9.52 12.93 20.48
N GLU A 384 -10.36 13.89 20.83
CA GLU A 384 -10.70 14.23 22.22
C GLU A 384 -11.41 13.10 23.00
N ARG A 385 -11.98 12.10 22.30
CA ARG A 385 -12.60 10.91 22.91
C ARG A 385 -11.58 9.91 23.45
N LEU A 386 -10.30 10.05 23.13
CA LEU A 386 -9.22 9.26 23.72
C LEU A 386 -8.46 10.12 24.72
N ARG A 387 -8.53 9.77 26.00
CA ARG A 387 -7.76 10.44 27.06
C ARG A 387 -6.77 9.47 27.66
N ALA A 388 -5.51 9.90 27.72
CA ALA A 388 -4.42 9.13 28.32
C ALA A 388 -3.70 10.00 29.36
N PRO A 389 -4.34 10.29 30.52
CA PRO A 389 -3.78 11.20 31.51
C PRO A 389 -2.43 10.69 32.02
N GLY A 390 -1.42 11.55 31.97
CA GLY A 390 -0.05 11.23 32.41
C GLY A 390 0.74 10.33 31.44
N PHE A 391 0.20 10.02 30.26
CA PHE A 391 0.97 9.33 29.23
C PHE A 391 1.90 10.30 28.49
N ASP A 392 3.20 10.00 28.48
CA ASP A 392 4.20 10.72 27.71
C ASP A 392 4.54 9.92 26.43
N GLY A 393 4.07 10.41 25.28
CA GLY A 393 4.22 9.77 23.98
C GLY A 393 3.05 10.08 23.03
N LEU A 394 2.88 9.24 22.00
CA LEU A 394 1.74 9.31 21.08
C LEU A 394 0.65 8.31 21.51
N ALA A 395 -0.51 8.83 21.88
CA ALA A 395 -1.74 8.05 22.01
C ALA A 395 -2.69 8.46 20.88
N THR A 396 -3.03 7.53 19.99
CA THR A 396 -3.91 7.80 18.85
C THR A 396 -4.78 6.60 18.54
N GLY A 397 -5.90 6.83 17.87
CA GLY A 397 -6.85 5.78 17.54
C GLY A 397 -8.01 6.26 16.71
N CYS A 398 -8.74 5.30 16.18
CA CYS A 398 -9.99 5.52 15.47
C CYS A 398 -10.99 4.42 15.85
N GLY A 399 -12.27 4.71 15.68
CA GLY A 399 -13.33 3.76 15.97
C GLY A 399 -14.70 4.40 16.00
N ASP A 400 -15.69 3.54 16.11
CA ASP A 400 -17.12 3.84 16.14
C ASP A 400 -17.72 3.51 17.50
N ALA A 401 -19.04 3.31 17.53
CA ALA A 401 -19.77 3.04 18.76
C ALA A 401 -19.65 1.57 19.23
N HIS A 402 -19.08 0.66 18.43
CA HIS A 402 -19.02 -0.77 18.71
C HIS A 402 -17.59 -1.31 18.76
N GLN A 403 -16.64 -0.66 18.10
CA GLN A 403 -15.26 -1.10 18.02
C GLN A 403 -14.29 0.08 17.95
N ALA A 404 -13.06 -0.13 18.42
CA ALA A 404 -11.99 0.86 18.32
C ALA A 404 -10.61 0.21 18.20
N ILE A 405 -9.71 0.95 17.56
CA ILE A 405 -8.28 0.66 17.51
C ILE A 405 -7.57 1.81 18.22
N VAL A 406 -6.71 1.49 19.18
CA VAL A 406 -5.88 2.47 19.88
C VAL A 406 -4.44 2.01 19.88
N VAL A 407 -3.50 2.92 19.66
CA VAL A 407 -2.07 2.65 19.79
C VAL A 407 -1.44 3.63 20.77
N LEU A 408 -0.56 3.11 21.61
CA LEU A 408 0.28 3.86 22.54
C LEU A 408 1.74 3.67 22.15
N MET A 409 2.41 4.76 21.80
CA MET A 409 3.84 4.77 21.52
C MET A 409 4.55 5.64 22.55
N ALA A 410 5.23 4.99 23.47
CA ALA A 410 5.80 5.65 24.63
C ALA A 410 7.07 6.42 24.24
N ASN A 411 7.28 7.57 24.89
CA ASN A 411 8.62 8.13 25.01
C ASN A 411 9.49 7.19 25.84
N ARG A 412 10.82 7.26 25.65
CA ARG A 412 11.76 6.34 26.31
C ARG A 412 11.63 6.33 27.84
N ALA A 413 11.22 7.44 28.45
CA ALA A 413 10.98 7.54 29.89
C ALA A 413 9.70 6.81 30.37
N GLN A 414 8.69 6.70 29.49
CA GLN A 414 7.40 6.05 29.75
C GLN A 414 7.40 4.55 29.41
N CYS A 415 8.38 4.07 28.64
CA CYS A 415 8.53 2.65 28.29
C CYS A 415 8.45 1.75 29.54
N GLY A 416 7.53 0.77 29.51
CA GLY A 416 7.37 -0.20 30.60
C GLY A 416 6.38 0.17 31.69
N HIS A 417 5.77 1.35 31.62
CA HIS A 417 4.76 1.79 32.59
C HIS A 417 3.35 1.60 32.02
N ALA A 418 2.48 0.98 32.81
CA ALA A 418 1.07 0.91 32.49
C ALA A 418 0.44 2.31 32.58
N SER A 419 -0.45 2.59 31.65
CA SER A 419 -1.14 3.89 31.50
C SER A 419 -2.63 3.63 31.47
N THR A 420 -3.37 4.43 32.22
CA THR A 420 -4.84 4.39 32.18
C THR A 420 -5.32 5.20 30.98
N LEU A 421 -6.23 4.62 30.20
CA LEU A 421 -6.87 5.24 29.05
C LEU A 421 -8.37 5.30 29.27
N ASP A 422 -8.98 6.43 28.95
CA ASP A 422 -10.43 6.54 28.82
C ASP A 422 -10.79 6.70 27.35
N ILE A 423 -11.68 5.85 26.88
CA ILE A 423 -12.16 5.82 25.49
C ILE A 423 -13.66 6.10 25.51
N GLN A 424 -14.05 7.22 24.92
CA GLN A 424 -15.43 7.71 24.91
C GLN A 424 -16.13 7.46 23.57
N GLY A 425 -17.47 7.42 23.62
CA GLY A 425 -18.32 7.28 22.44
C GLY A 425 -18.62 5.84 22.01
N LEU A 426 -18.26 4.85 22.83
CA LEU A 426 -18.75 3.48 22.69
C LEU A 426 -20.19 3.37 23.23
N GLU A 427 -20.98 2.44 22.71
CA GLU A 427 -22.27 2.11 23.32
C GLU A 427 -22.09 1.44 24.69
N PRO A 428 -22.99 1.68 25.66
CA PRO A 428 -22.96 0.96 26.92
C PRO A 428 -22.99 -0.56 26.73
N GLY A 429 -22.01 -1.28 27.28
CA GLY A 429 -21.91 -2.73 27.12
C GLY A 429 -20.63 -3.34 27.66
N VAL A 430 -20.45 -4.63 27.39
CA VAL A 430 -19.22 -5.38 27.66
C VAL A 430 -18.41 -5.47 26.38
N TYR A 431 -17.12 -5.19 26.48
CA TYR A 431 -16.17 -5.19 25.37
C TYR A 431 -15.03 -6.15 25.65
N SER A 432 -14.64 -6.91 24.63
CA SER A 432 -13.35 -7.58 24.57
C SER A 432 -12.29 -6.54 24.24
N VAL A 433 -11.31 -6.39 25.13
CA VAL A 433 -10.13 -5.57 24.91
C VAL A 433 -8.94 -6.50 24.77
N THR A 434 -8.42 -6.59 23.55
CA THR A 434 -7.21 -7.35 23.24
C THR A 434 -6.05 -6.39 23.06
N GLN A 435 -5.11 -6.47 23.98
CA GLN A 435 -3.87 -5.73 23.95
C GLN A 435 -2.79 -6.55 23.24
N MET A 436 -2.07 -5.92 22.31
CA MET A 436 -0.97 -6.51 21.57
C MET A 436 0.32 -5.75 21.82
N ASN A 437 1.38 -6.47 22.18
CA ASN A 437 2.74 -5.93 22.10
C ASN A 437 3.12 -5.79 20.61
N THR A 438 3.38 -4.56 20.16
CA THR A 438 3.62 -4.29 18.72
C THR A 438 4.93 -4.87 18.19
N LEU A 439 5.89 -5.21 19.05
CA LEU A 439 7.16 -5.84 18.67
C LEU A 439 7.04 -7.36 18.60
N THR A 440 6.51 -8.00 19.64
CA THR A 440 6.46 -9.48 19.75
C THR A 440 5.18 -10.06 19.15
N GLY A 441 4.09 -9.28 19.15
CA GLY A 441 2.74 -9.72 18.82
C GLY A 441 2.12 -10.62 19.88
N GLU A 442 2.66 -10.64 21.10
CA GLU A 442 2.01 -11.26 22.26
C GLU A 442 0.68 -10.56 22.55
N LEU A 443 -0.33 -11.36 22.92
CA LEU A 443 -1.70 -10.92 23.14
C LEU A 443 -2.12 -11.12 24.59
N GLU A 444 -2.76 -10.12 25.16
CA GLU A 444 -3.46 -10.19 26.44
C GLU A 444 -4.90 -9.70 26.23
N ALA A 445 -5.88 -10.54 26.59
CA ALA A 445 -7.29 -10.21 26.41
C ALA A 445 -8.00 -10.10 27.76
N ALA A 446 -8.86 -9.10 27.88
CA ALA A 446 -9.74 -8.90 29.03
C ALA A 446 -11.14 -8.51 28.55
N GLN A 447 -12.15 -8.80 29.38
CA GLN A 447 -13.49 -8.24 29.21
C GLN A 447 -13.67 -7.07 30.17
N LEU A 448 -14.05 -5.93 29.62
CA LEU A 448 -14.25 -4.69 30.36
C LEU A 448 -15.66 -4.16 30.07
N GLN A 449 -16.29 -3.58 31.09
CA GLN A 449 -17.60 -2.96 30.95
C GLN A 449 -17.44 -1.45 30.86
N THR A 450 -18.17 -0.81 29.95
CA THR A 450 -18.24 0.65 29.90
C THR A 450 -19.00 1.21 31.10
N MET A 451 -18.75 2.47 31.42
CA MET A 451 -19.65 3.29 32.23
C MET A 451 -20.99 3.50 31.50
N GLN A 452 -21.99 4.04 32.21
CA GLN A 452 -23.32 4.32 31.63
C GLN A 452 -23.29 5.36 30.50
N ASP A 453 -22.28 6.24 30.50
CA ASP A 453 -22.07 7.25 29.46
C ASP A 453 -21.29 6.72 28.24
N GLY A 454 -20.96 5.42 28.22
CA GLY A 454 -20.20 4.79 27.14
C GLY A 454 -18.68 4.90 27.29
N THR A 455 -18.16 5.47 28.39
CA THR A 455 -16.71 5.53 28.63
C THR A 455 -16.16 4.16 28.98
N LEU A 456 -15.14 3.69 28.28
CA LEU A 456 -14.36 2.49 28.60
C LEU A 456 -13.01 2.89 29.17
N THR A 457 -12.75 2.53 30.43
CA THR A 457 -11.43 2.73 31.05
C THR A 457 -10.59 1.47 30.93
N VAL A 458 -9.41 1.59 30.32
CA VAL A 458 -8.47 0.48 30.07
C VAL A 458 -7.15 0.77 30.75
N LEU A 459 -6.60 -0.22 31.46
CA LEU A 459 -5.21 -0.19 31.88
C LEU A 459 -4.35 -0.82 30.78
N ALA A 460 -3.69 0.01 29.99
CA ALA A 460 -2.86 -0.44 28.88
C ALA A 460 -1.37 -0.30 29.22
N GLY A 461 -0.62 -1.38 29.06
CA GLY A 461 0.82 -1.40 29.31
C GLY A 461 1.42 -2.80 29.29
N GLY A 462 2.73 -2.88 29.16
CA GLY A 462 3.48 -4.14 29.17
C GLY A 462 4.96 -3.86 29.43
N THR A 463 5.78 -4.91 29.47
CA THR A 463 7.24 -4.80 29.67
C THR A 463 7.92 -4.08 28.49
N GLY A 464 7.93 -2.74 28.54
CA GLY A 464 8.92 -1.88 27.88
C GLY A 464 8.55 -1.23 26.54
N GLN A 465 7.35 -1.41 25.98
CA GLN A 465 7.17 -1.22 24.52
C GLN A 465 5.83 -0.61 24.09
N ASP A 466 5.78 -0.17 22.82
CA ASP A 466 4.58 0.35 22.16
C ASP A 466 3.49 -0.74 22.09
N VAL A 467 2.24 -0.33 22.32
CA VAL A 467 1.09 -1.23 22.48
C VAL A 467 0.00 -0.86 21.47
N ALA A 468 -0.69 -1.87 20.92
CA ALA A 468 -1.93 -1.70 20.17
C ALA A 468 -3.09 -2.38 20.90
N LEU A 469 -4.28 -1.77 20.86
CA LEU A 469 -5.52 -2.28 21.43
C LEU A 469 -6.52 -2.51 20.31
N ALA A 470 -7.06 -3.72 20.25
CA ALA A 470 -8.30 -4.01 19.54
C ALA A 470 -9.44 -4.08 20.56
N ILE A 471 -10.46 -3.26 20.34
CA ILE A 471 -11.62 -3.17 21.23
C ILE A 471 -12.84 -3.53 20.40
N THR A 472 -13.56 -4.57 20.80
CA THR A 472 -14.76 -5.04 20.11
C THR A 472 -15.83 -5.42 21.12
N ARG A 473 -17.10 -5.27 20.75
CA ARG A 473 -18.21 -5.71 21.60
C ARG A 473 -18.07 -7.21 21.92
N ALA A 474 -18.20 -7.58 23.19
CA ALA A 474 -18.22 -8.98 23.59
C ALA A 474 -19.49 -9.65 23.04
N SER A 475 -19.33 -10.88 22.53
CA SER A 475 -20.42 -11.68 21.98
C SER A 475 -21.35 -12.23 23.06
#